data_AF-A0AAV6WP68-F1
#
_entry.id   AF-A0AAV6WP68-F1
#
_cell.length_a   1.000
_cell.length_b   1.000
_cell.length_c   1.000
_cell.angle_alpha   90.00
_cell.angle_beta   90.00
_cell.angle_gamma   90.00
#
_symmetry.space_group_name_H-M   'P 1'
#
loop_
_entity.id
_entity.type
_entity.pdbx_description
1 polymer ?
#
loop_
_entity_poly.entity_id
_entity_poly.type
_entity_poly.pdbx_seq_one_letter_code
_entity_poly.pdbx_strand_id
1 'polypeptide(L)'
;MVGCTPQTVVTNQCKSLQTSISEVFPRAFHCLSLTNIMKKVPEELVGLEEFDAIKMAFTRAVYRSLRVDEFEAAWEEMVHSHGLIDHNWLQILYEDRKRWVPVYLKDVFLAGIFPAKENEKLTSPFDEYLNENTTLREFFHIYDKALLELDQRETCSDIESRNPGLMLKSRFYFELQLSKLYTNDIVKKFQDEIEGMCTCFSVRPMNINGSVSTFIVKEETWDYEVMYNASDAEVVCECGLFNFKGYLCRHALSVIDHIGLEEIPPQYVLARWRKDIKRSYSFNYGWNGIGINNSVHRYDNLYKCVVKVVEEGRKSRDCYKYALKALDEILNKVRIQEDYRANSM
;
A
#
# COMPACT_ATOMS: atom_id res chain seq x y z
N MET A 1 -12.48 -9.52 2.51
CA MET A 1 -11.41 -10.54 2.37
C MET A 1 -11.47 -11.44 3.59
N VAL A 2 -11.86 -12.71 3.43
CA VAL A 2 -11.79 -13.71 4.52
C VAL A 2 -10.76 -14.73 4.07
N GLY A 3 -9.71 -14.97 4.87
CA GLY A 3 -8.81 -16.10 4.68
C GLY A 3 -7.52 -15.88 3.85
N CYS A 4 -7.24 -14.68 3.33
CA CYS A 4 -5.94 -14.42 2.69
C CYS A 4 -4.98 -13.79 3.71
N THR A 5 -3.89 -14.48 4.02
CA THR A 5 -2.78 -13.90 4.80
C THR A 5 -2.17 -12.73 4.04
N PRO A 6 -1.76 -11.64 4.73
CA PRO A 6 -1.06 -10.55 4.07
C PRO A 6 0.19 -11.07 3.37
N GLN A 7 0.50 -10.53 2.19
CA GLN A 7 1.75 -10.84 1.48
C GLN A 7 2.93 -10.09 2.10
N THR A 8 2.69 -8.87 2.56
CA THR A 8 3.71 -7.99 3.15
C THR A 8 3.12 -7.32 4.39
N VAL A 9 3.92 -7.20 5.44
CA VAL A 9 3.59 -6.47 6.66
C VAL A 9 4.68 -5.43 6.90
N VAL A 10 4.29 -4.17 7.05
CA VAL A 10 5.23 -3.07 7.35
C VAL A 10 5.03 -2.65 8.80
N THR A 11 6.10 -2.68 9.61
CA THR A 11 6.05 -2.22 11.01
C THR A 11 7.29 -1.43 11.40
N ASN A 12 7.28 -0.86 12.60
CA ASN A 12 8.47 -0.29 13.21
C ASN A 12 9.46 -1.42 13.54
N GLN A 13 10.73 -1.06 13.70
CA GLN A 13 11.76 -1.96 14.19
C GLN A 13 11.44 -2.35 15.66
N CYS A 14 10.93 -3.56 15.85
CA CYS A 14 10.53 -4.10 17.15
C CYS A 14 10.63 -5.63 17.14
N LYS A 15 11.47 -6.19 18.02
CA LYS A 15 11.70 -7.64 18.12
C LYS A 15 10.43 -8.42 18.45
N SER A 16 9.57 -7.88 19.31
CA SER A 16 8.31 -8.53 19.68
C SER A 16 7.36 -8.62 18.48
N LEU A 17 7.20 -7.53 17.72
CA LEU A 17 6.38 -7.53 16.50
C LEU A 17 6.95 -8.49 15.45
N GLN A 18 8.26 -8.48 15.24
CA GLN A 18 8.92 -9.41 14.32
C GLN A 18 8.63 -10.88 14.68
N THR A 19 8.76 -11.23 15.96
CA THR A 19 8.48 -12.58 16.47
C THR A 19 7.01 -12.94 16.21
N SER A 20 6.07 -12.09 16.63
CA SER A 20 4.64 -12.34 16.44
C SER A 20 4.24 -12.43 14.97
N ILE A 21 4.81 -11.61 14.08
CA ILE A 21 4.55 -11.68 12.64
C ILE A 21 5.05 -13.00 12.07
N SER A 22 6.24 -13.46 12.47
CA SER A 22 6.78 -14.74 11.99
C SER A 22 5.96 -15.95 12.44
N GLU A 23 5.33 -15.87 13.62
CA GLU A 23 4.45 -16.93 14.15
C GLU A 23 3.07 -16.92 13.49
N VAL A 24 2.46 -15.73 13.36
CA VAL A 24 1.07 -15.59 12.86
C VAL A 24 0.99 -15.57 11.34
N PHE A 25 1.98 -14.96 10.67
CA PHE A 25 2.05 -14.80 9.22
C PHE A 25 3.41 -15.26 8.66
N PRO A 26 3.76 -16.56 8.79
CA PRO A 26 5.09 -17.08 8.41
C PRO A 26 5.43 -16.91 6.92
N ARG A 27 4.41 -16.69 6.07
CA ARG A 27 4.57 -16.47 4.62
C ARG A 27 4.61 -14.99 4.23
N ALA A 28 4.31 -14.08 5.15
CA ALA A 28 4.35 -12.65 4.86
C ALA A 28 5.79 -12.15 4.89
N PHE A 29 6.15 -11.31 3.93
CA PHE A 29 7.40 -10.58 4.00
C PHE A 29 7.29 -9.47 5.05
N HIS A 30 8.21 -9.46 6.02
CA HIS A 30 8.26 -8.41 7.04
C HIS A 30 9.20 -7.29 6.60
N CYS A 31 8.63 -6.12 6.38
CA CYS A 31 9.32 -4.88 6.00
C CYS A 31 9.32 -3.92 7.19
N LEU A 32 10.43 -3.17 7.37
CA LEU A 32 10.50 -2.12 8.38
C LEU A 32 10.11 -0.78 7.76
N SER A 33 9.40 0.03 8.55
CA SER A 33 8.94 1.35 8.15
C SER A 33 10.12 2.28 7.92
N LEU A 34 10.40 2.57 6.65
CA LEU A 34 11.43 3.53 6.26
C LEU A 34 11.14 4.92 6.83
N THR A 35 9.89 5.35 6.89
CA THR A 35 9.50 6.63 7.52
C THR A 35 9.97 6.71 8.97
N ASN A 36 9.80 5.64 9.75
CA ASN A 36 10.19 5.64 11.16
C ASN A 36 11.70 5.48 11.33
N ILE A 37 12.39 4.79 10.42
CA ILE A 37 13.85 4.77 10.38
C ILE A 37 14.39 6.18 10.10
N MET A 38 13.87 6.87 9.08
CA MET A 38 14.28 8.24 8.75
C MET A 38 14.01 9.24 9.88
N LYS A 39 12.93 9.05 10.66
CA LYS A 39 12.65 9.84 11.87
C LYS A 39 13.65 9.60 13.00
N LYS A 40 14.17 8.36 13.14
CA LYS A 40 15.18 8.02 14.15
C LYS A 40 16.60 8.47 13.81
N VAL A 41 16.93 8.64 12.53
CA VAL A 41 18.25 9.15 12.10
C VAL A 41 18.69 10.40 12.89
N PRO A 42 17.89 11.49 12.99
CA PRO A 42 18.26 12.63 13.82
C PRO A 42 18.36 12.28 15.31
N GLU A 43 17.46 11.45 15.85
CA GLU A 43 17.46 11.09 17.27
C GLU A 43 18.74 10.35 17.68
N GLU A 44 19.22 9.44 16.83
CA GLU A 44 20.38 8.59 17.09
C GLU A 44 21.72 9.27 16.76
N LEU A 45 21.73 10.24 15.82
CA LEU A 45 22.97 10.80 15.28
C LEU A 45 23.23 12.28 15.62
N VAL A 46 22.28 13.01 16.24
CA VAL A 46 22.41 14.46 16.51
C VAL A 46 23.62 14.85 17.37
N GLY A 47 24.18 13.91 18.15
CA GLY A 47 25.34 14.14 19.00
C GLY A 47 26.69 14.09 18.28
N LEU A 48 26.72 13.82 16.97
CA LEU A 48 27.95 13.67 16.18
C LEU A 48 28.35 15.01 15.55
N GLU A 49 29.65 15.32 15.54
CA GLU A 49 30.18 16.61 15.06
C GLU A 49 29.83 16.88 13.58
N GLU A 50 29.71 15.83 12.76
CA GLU A 50 29.41 15.92 11.32
C GLU A 50 27.98 15.49 10.98
N PHE A 51 27.02 15.69 11.90
CA PHE A 51 25.64 15.21 11.78
C PHE A 51 24.98 15.52 10.42
N ASP A 52 25.08 16.76 9.92
CA ASP A 52 24.45 17.14 8.65
C ASP A 52 25.05 16.38 7.46
N ALA A 53 26.36 16.20 7.44
CA ALA A 53 27.05 15.45 6.39
C ALA A 53 26.67 13.97 6.44
N ILE A 54 26.63 13.38 7.64
CA ILE A 54 26.20 11.98 7.85
C ILE A 54 24.76 11.80 7.41
N LYS A 55 23.85 12.70 7.80
CA LYS A 55 22.43 12.65 7.41
C LYS A 55 22.27 12.74 5.89
N MET A 56 23.03 13.61 5.23
CA MET A 56 23.04 13.71 3.77
C MET A 56 23.57 12.44 3.11
N ALA A 57 24.67 11.88 3.62
CA ALA A 57 25.25 10.65 3.11
C ALA A 57 24.29 9.45 3.27
N PHE A 58 23.64 9.33 4.43
CA PHE A 58 22.62 8.32 4.71
C PHE A 58 21.44 8.44 3.74
N THR A 59 20.88 9.66 3.60
CA THR A 59 19.75 9.93 2.71
C THR A 59 20.10 9.61 1.25
N ARG A 60 21.31 9.98 0.81
CA ARG A 60 21.83 9.64 -0.52
C ARG A 60 21.94 8.13 -0.71
N ALA A 61 22.55 7.41 0.23
CA ALA A 61 22.68 5.96 0.15
C ALA A 61 21.30 5.29 0.03
N VAL A 62 20.31 5.71 0.81
CA VAL A 62 18.98 5.09 0.82
C VAL A 62 18.15 5.41 -0.43
N TYR A 63 18.09 6.68 -0.84
CA TYR A 63 17.15 7.12 -1.88
C TYR A 63 17.77 7.26 -3.27
N ARG A 64 19.10 7.37 -3.37
CA ARG A 64 19.81 7.56 -4.63
C ARG A 64 20.62 6.35 -5.05
N SER A 65 20.42 5.18 -4.43
CA SER A 65 20.99 3.93 -4.92
C SER A 65 19.96 3.20 -5.77
N LEU A 66 20.25 3.03 -7.05
CA LEU A 66 19.46 2.20 -7.96
C LEU A 66 19.89 0.73 -7.87
N ARG A 67 21.13 0.43 -7.51
CA ARG A 67 21.61 -0.95 -7.44
C ARG A 67 22.17 -1.31 -6.07
N VAL A 68 22.19 -2.61 -5.79
CA VAL A 68 22.60 -3.11 -4.47
C VAL A 68 24.06 -2.74 -4.20
N ASP A 69 24.92 -2.89 -5.20
CA ASP A 69 26.33 -2.49 -5.15
C ASP A 69 26.51 -0.98 -4.90
N GLU A 70 25.68 -0.13 -5.53
CA GLU A 70 25.69 1.33 -5.26
C GLU A 70 25.35 1.64 -3.81
N PHE A 71 24.33 0.96 -3.25
CA PHE A 71 23.96 1.12 -1.85
C PHE A 71 25.08 0.66 -0.92
N GLU A 72 25.63 -0.53 -1.17
CA GLU A 72 26.70 -1.09 -0.33
C GLU A 72 27.94 -0.19 -0.35
N ALA A 73 28.33 0.32 -1.52
CA ALA A 73 29.45 1.25 -1.65
C ALA A 73 29.17 2.60 -0.94
N ALA A 74 27.98 3.18 -1.11
CA ALA A 74 27.62 4.44 -0.47
C ALA A 74 27.49 4.31 1.06
N TRP A 75 26.98 3.16 1.54
CA TRP A 75 26.92 2.85 2.97
C TRP A 75 28.31 2.67 3.56
N GLU A 76 29.16 1.90 2.89
CA GLU A 76 30.55 1.66 3.30
C GLU A 76 31.34 2.97 3.35
N GLU A 77 31.23 3.81 2.32
CA GLU A 77 31.84 5.14 2.25
C GLU A 77 31.44 5.98 3.47
N MET A 78 30.13 6.11 3.73
CA MET A 78 29.61 6.89 4.87
C MET A 78 30.14 6.39 6.21
N VAL A 79 30.15 5.07 6.43
CA VAL A 79 30.55 4.49 7.71
C VAL A 79 32.04 4.68 7.96
N HIS A 80 32.89 4.57 6.94
CA HIS A 80 34.33 4.76 7.07
C HIS A 80 34.72 6.24 7.16
N SER A 81 34.15 7.11 6.32
CA SER A 81 34.51 8.53 6.27
C SER A 81 34.20 9.27 7.56
N HIS A 82 33.15 8.83 8.26
CA HIS A 82 32.66 9.46 9.49
C HIS A 82 32.97 8.65 10.75
N GLY A 83 33.79 7.59 10.66
CA GLY A 83 34.20 6.80 11.82
C GLY A 83 33.06 6.07 12.55
N LEU A 84 32.00 5.66 11.82
CA LEU A 84 30.77 5.10 12.37
C LEU A 84 30.77 3.56 12.45
N ILE A 85 31.92 2.92 12.21
CA ILE A 85 32.05 1.46 12.11
C ILE A 85 31.49 0.78 13.36
N ASP A 86 31.79 1.32 14.55
CA ASP A 86 31.38 0.76 15.85
C ASP A 86 30.04 1.34 16.37
N HIS A 87 29.31 2.10 15.54
CA HIS A 87 28.03 2.68 15.95
C HIS A 87 26.94 1.61 16.02
N ASN A 88 26.64 1.15 17.24
CA ASN A 88 25.75 0.01 17.51
C ASN A 88 24.38 0.09 16.77
N TRP A 89 23.72 1.24 16.75
CA TRP A 89 22.44 1.38 16.05
C TRP A 89 22.57 1.20 14.53
N LEU A 90 23.65 1.71 13.92
CA LEU A 90 23.88 1.61 12.48
C LEU A 90 24.25 0.18 12.09
N GLN A 91 24.98 -0.55 12.94
CA GLN A 91 25.27 -1.97 12.73
C GLN A 91 23.97 -2.80 12.71
N ILE A 92 23.11 -2.64 13.71
CA ILE A 92 21.81 -3.33 13.77
C ILE A 92 20.94 -2.96 12.57
N LEU A 93 20.91 -1.68 12.19
CA LEU A 93 20.14 -1.22 11.04
C LEU A 93 20.68 -1.81 9.73
N TYR A 94 21.99 -1.93 9.58
CA TYR A 94 22.62 -2.55 8.42
C TYR A 94 22.37 -4.07 8.34
N GLU A 95 22.32 -4.77 9.47
CA GLU A 95 21.92 -6.19 9.51
C GLU A 95 20.50 -6.38 8.95
N ASP A 96 19.59 -5.45 9.25
CA ASP A 96 18.21 -5.43 8.77
C ASP A 96 18.03 -4.84 7.36
N ARG A 97 19.09 -4.42 6.65
CA ARG A 97 19.02 -3.64 5.38
C ARG A 97 18.07 -4.20 4.33
N LYS A 98 18.00 -5.52 4.19
CA LYS A 98 17.12 -6.21 3.23
C LYS A 98 15.63 -6.02 3.51
N ARG A 99 15.26 -5.51 4.68
CA ARG A 99 13.87 -5.30 5.11
C ARG A 99 13.43 -3.85 5.03
N TRP A 100 14.32 -2.90 4.75
CA TRP A 100 13.97 -1.48 4.84
C TRP A 100 14.61 -0.59 3.79
N VAL A 101 15.71 -1.01 3.17
CA VAL A 101 16.36 -0.22 2.12
C VAL A 101 15.60 -0.45 0.80
N PRO A 102 15.17 0.62 0.10
CA PRO A 102 14.38 0.49 -1.12
C PRO A 102 14.98 -0.46 -2.16
N VAL A 103 16.31 -0.41 -2.38
CA VAL A 103 16.95 -1.23 -3.42
C VAL A 103 16.77 -2.74 -3.24
N TYR A 104 16.68 -3.21 -2.00
CA TYR A 104 16.43 -4.62 -1.67
C TYR A 104 14.96 -5.01 -1.73
N LEU A 105 14.06 -4.03 -1.78
CA LEU A 105 12.62 -4.21 -1.72
C LEU A 105 11.94 -4.07 -3.09
N LYS A 106 12.72 -3.92 -4.16
CA LYS A 106 12.22 -3.72 -5.53
C LYS A 106 11.35 -4.87 -6.03
N ASP A 107 11.50 -6.07 -5.49
CA ASP A 107 10.68 -7.25 -5.82
C ASP A 107 9.53 -7.49 -4.83
N VAL A 108 9.40 -6.65 -3.80
CA VAL A 108 8.36 -6.78 -2.77
C VAL A 108 7.19 -5.87 -3.10
N PHE A 109 6.01 -6.45 -3.28
CA PHE A 109 4.79 -5.67 -3.53
C PHE A 109 4.33 -4.92 -2.27
N LEU A 110 4.43 -3.59 -2.31
CA LEU A 110 4.18 -2.66 -1.20
C LEU A 110 3.03 -1.68 -1.48
N ALA A 111 2.50 -1.60 -2.70
CA ALA A 111 1.20 -0.98 -2.99
C ALA A 111 0.93 0.42 -2.39
N GLY A 112 1.94 1.28 -2.31
CA GLY A 112 1.85 2.67 -1.84
C GLY A 112 2.14 2.88 -0.35
N ILE A 113 2.35 1.83 0.46
CA ILE A 113 2.62 1.96 1.91
C ILE A 113 4.11 2.09 2.26
N PHE A 114 4.96 2.36 1.26
CA PHE A 114 6.41 2.52 1.41
C PHE A 114 6.91 3.74 0.63
N PRO A 115 7.60 4.70 1.27
CA PRO A 115 8.06 5.93 0.63
C PRO A 115 9.39 5.66 -0.07
N ALA A 116 9.34 5.28 -1.35
CA ALA A 116 10.55 4.91 -2.10
C ALA A 116 11.35 6.11 -2.61
N LYS A 117 10.80 7.34 -2.49
CA LYS A 117 11.45 8.60 -2.91
C LYS A 117 11.66 9.51 -1.70
N GLU A 118 12.74 10.29 -1.69
CA GLU A 118 13.15 11.17 -0.58
C GLU A 118 12.06 12.15 -0.15
N ASN A 119 11.39 12.78 -1.12
CA ASN A 119 10.36 13.79 -0.87
C ASN A 119 8.94 13.19 -0.72
N GLU A 120 8.81 11.87 -0.69
CA GLU A 120 7.52 11.22 -0.57
C GLU A 120 7.05 11.17 0.88
N LYS A 121 5.88 11.75 1.15
CA LYS A 121 5.22 11.68 2.46
C LYS A 121 4.15 10.61 2.45
N LEU A 122 4.23 9.67 3.38
CA LEU A 122 3.09 8.83 3.73
C LEU A 122 2.17 9.63 4.64
N THR A 123 0.96 9.91 4.19
CA THR A 123 -0.09 10.47 5.02
C THR A 123 -0.92 9.33 5.59
N SER A 124 -1.07 9.29 6.91
CA SER A 124 -2.03 8.39 7.52
C SER A 124 -3.43 9.01 7.44
N PRO A 125 -4.47 8.22 7.16
CA PRO A 125 -5.84 8.72 7.12
C PRO A 125 -6.31 9.28 8.46
N PHE A 126 -5.60 8.97 9.55
CA PHE A 126 -5.88 9.45 10.90
C PHE A 126 -5.11 10.72 11.27
N ASP A 127 -4.18 11.20 10.45
CA ASP A 127 -3.33 12.36 10.79
C ASP A 127 -4.13 13.66 10.92
N GLU A 128 -5.30 13.74 10.28
CA GLU A 128 -6.25 14.86 10.41
C GLU A 128 -7.02 14.84 11.74
N TYR A 129 -7.03 13.69 12.43
CA TYR A 129 -7.86 13.42 13.60
C TYR A 129 -7.05 13.28 14.89
N LEU A 130 -5.88 12.66 14.78
CA LEU A 130 -5.03 12.29 15.90
C LEU A 130 -3.71 13.06 15.82
N ASN A 131 -3.22 13.49 16.97
CA ASN A 131 -1.90 14.09 17.12
C ASN A 131 -1.22 13.56 18.40
N GLU A 132 0.05 13.92 18.58
CA GLU A 132 0.88 13.46 19.71
C GLU A 132 0.32 13.86 21.08
N ASN A 133 -0.54 14.88 21.15
CA ASN A 133 -1.16 15.36 22.38
C ASN A 133 -2.52 14.70 22.67
N THR A 134 -3.02 13.85 21.78
CA THR A 134 -4.32 13.19 21.95
C THR A 134 -4.24 12.14 23.04
N THR A 135 -4.98 12.32 24.13
CA THR A 135 -4.98 11.35 25.23
C THR A 135 -5.68 10.05 24.82
N LEU A 136 -5.37 8.94 25.51
CA LEU A 136 -6.02 7.66 25.26
C LEU A 136 -7.56 7.73 25.41
N ARG A 137 -8.06 8.58 26.31
CA ARG A 137 -9.51 8.78 26.49
C ARG A 137 -10.13 9.47 25.28
N GLU A 138 -9.48 10.53 24.79
CA GLU A 138 -9.93 11.26 23.60
C GLU A 138 -9.84 10.39 22.35
N PHE A 139 -8.80 9.57 22.24
CA PHE A 139 -8.60 8.63 21.14
C PHE A 139 -9.85 7.79 20.89
N PHE A 140 -10.41 7.13 21.91
CA PHE A 140 -11.60 6.29 21.72
C PHE A 140 -12.81 7.08 21.23
N HIS A 141 -12.95 8.33 21.65
CA HIS A 141 -14.05 9.18 21.18
C HIS A 141 -13.85 9.67 19.74
N ILE A 142 -12.62 10.03 19.38
CA ILE A 142 -12.26 10.55 18.07
C ILE A 142 -12.23 9.42 17.04
N TYR A 143 -11.76 8.24 17.42
CA TYR A 143 -11.52 7.12 16.51
C TYR A 143 -12.78 6.65 15.79
N ASP A 144 -13.88 6.43 16.51
CA ASP A 144 -15.14 5.98 15.90
C ASP A 144 -15.71 7.04 14.94
N LYS A 145 -15.58 8.33 15.30
CA LYS A 145 -15.96 9.44 14.44
C LYS A 145 -15.08 9.51 13.19
N ALA A 146 -13.76 9.39 13.35
CA ALA A 146 -12.79 9.40 12.26
C ALA A 146 -13.05 8.24 11.28
N LEU A 147 -13.35 7.05 11.79
CA LEU A 147 -13.72 5.90 10.96
C LEU A 147 -14.96 6.15 10.12
N LEU A 148 -16.02 6.71 10.72
CA LEU A 148 -17.25 7.05 9.99
C LEU A 148 -17.00 8.09 8.90
N GLU A 149 -16.23 9.13 9.20
CA GLU A 149 -15.89 10.17 8.21
C GLU A 149 -14.97 9.63 7.09
N LEU A 150 -14.03 8.74 7.42
CA LEU A 150 -13.19 8.06 6.44
C LEU A 150 -14.02 7.16 5.51
N ASP A 151 -14.95 6.38 6.04
CA ASP A 151 -15.85 5.53 5.26
C ASP A 151 -16.77 6.36 4.35
N GLN A 152 -17.30 7.47 4.86
CA GLN A 152 -18.09 8.42 4.05
C GLN A 152 -17.27 9.04 2.92
N ARG A 153 -16.03 9.46 3.21
CA ARG A 153 -15.11 10.03 2.23
C ARG A 153 -14.69 9.01 1.17
N GLU A 154 -14.42 7.76 1.55
CA GLU A 154 -14.17 6.66 0.60
C GLU A 154 -15.41 6.44 -0.29
N THR A 155 -16.61 6.38 0.31
CA THR A 155 -17.87 6.22 -0.42
C THR A 155 -18.12 7.35 -1.43
N CYS A 156 -17.92 8.60 -1.05
CA CYS A 156 -18.02 9.74 -1.97
C CYS A 156 -17.01 9.64 -3.11
N SER A 157 -15.74 9.31 -2.79
CA SER A 157 -14.67 9.13 -3.79
C SER A 157 -14.97 7.99 -4.78
N ASP A 158 -15.59 6.91 -4.29
CA ASP A 158 -16.03 5.78 -5.10
C ASP A 158 -17.17 6.17 -6.06
N ILE A 159 -18.13 6.98 -5.59
CA ILE A 159 -19.21 7.50 -6.43
C ILE A 159 -18.64 8.43 -7.50
N GLU A 160 -17.77 9.36 -7.12
CA GLU A 160 -17.10 10.28 -8.05
C GLU A 160 -16.29 9.52 -9.11
N SER A 161 -15.62 8.43 -8.73
CA SER A 161 -14.84 7.60 -9.65
C SER A 161 -15.68 6.92 -10.73
N ARG A 162 -16.97 6.68 -10.45
CA ARG A 162 -17.91 6.11 -11.45
C ARG A 162 -18.37 7.13 -12.47
N ASN A 163 -18.26 8.42 -12.18
CA ASN A 163 -18.58 9.46 -13.13
C ASN A 163 -17.45 9.58 -14.17
N PRO A 164 -17.77 9.70 -15.47
CA PRO A 164 -16.78 9.82 -16.55
C PRO A 164 -16.09 11.20 -16.59
N GLY A 165 -16.11 11.97 -15.50
CA GLY A 165 -15.72 13.38 -15.47
C GLY A 165 -14.22 13.66 -15.35
N LEU A 166 -13.36 12.64 -15.25
CA LEU A 166 -11.91 12.87 -15.19
C LEU A 166 -11.39 13.21 -16.60
N MET A 167 -10.87 14.41 -16.76
CA MET A 167 -10.24 14.84 -18.01
C MET A 167 -8.90 14.11 -18.21
N LEU A 168 -8.70 13.57 -19.40
CA LEU A 168 -7.42 13.01 -19.81
C LEU A 168 -6.41 14.15 -19.99
N LYS A 169 -5.18 13.95 -19.48
CA LYS A 169 -4.08 14.91 -19.62
C LYS A 169 -3.27 14.69 -20.90
N SER A 170 -3.34 13.50 -21.50
CA SER A 170 -2.58 13.13 -22.69
C SER A 170 -3.46 12.51 -23.78
N ARG A 171 -2.83 12.09 -24.87
CA ARG A 171 -3.47 11.35 -25.98
C ARG A 171 -3.12 9.87 -25.97
N PHE A 172 -2.41 9.39 -24.94
CA PHE A 172 -1.99 8.00 -24.87
C PHE A 172 -3.20 7.07 -24.62
N TYR A 173 -3.28 5.99 -25.37
CA TYR A 173 -4.38 5.05 -25.25
C TYR A 173 -4.39 4.33 -23.90
N PHE A 174 -3.23 4.02 -23.34
CA PHE A 174 -3.13 3.45 -22.00
C PHE A 174 -3.71 4.35 -20.89
N GLU A 175 -3.69 5.69 -21.05
CA GLU A 175 -4.38 6.60 -20.13
C GLU A 175 -5.90 6.43 -20.24
N LEU A 176 -6.43 6.37 -21.46
CA LEU A 176 -7.84 6.12 -21.72
C LEU A 176 -8.27 4.74 -21.18
N GLN A 177 -7.44 3.71 -21.35
CA GLN A 177 -7.67 2.37 -20.84
C GLN A 177 -7.78 2.39 -19.30
N LEU A 178 -6.80 2.95 -18.60
CA LEU A 178 -6.80 2.96 -17.13
C LEU A 178 -7.84 3.92 -16.54
N SER A 179 -8.15 5.05 -17.17
CA SER A 179 -9.21 5.96 -16.70
C SER A 179 -10.60 5.31 -16.65
N LYS A 180 -10.85 4.31 -17.52
CA LYS A 180 -12.09 3.52 -17.51
C LYS A 180 -12.11 2.47 -16.39
N LEU A 181 -10.96 1.96 -15.98
CA LEU A 181 -10.84 0.83 -15.05
C LEU A 181 -10.54 1.25 -13.61
N TYR A 182 -9.67 2.23 -13.40
CA TYR A 182 -9.17 2.63 -12.09
C TYR A 182 -10.02 3.71 -11.42
N THR A 183 -9.87 3.82 -10.10
CA THR A 183 -10.40 4.94 -9.31
C THR A 183 -9.70 6.25 -9.67
N ASN A 184 -10.38 7.38 -9.48
CA ASN A 184 -9.85 8.69 -9.85
C ASN A 184 -8.51 9.02 -9.15
N ASP A 185 -8.32 8.58 -7.90
CA ASP A 185 -7.07 8.78 -7.15
C ASP A 185 -5.87 8.11 -7.84
N ILE A 186 -6.03 6.85 -8.25
CA ILE A 186 -4.96 6.10 -8.91
C ILE A 186 -4.71 6.63 -10.31
N VAL A 187 -5.76 7.05 -11.03
CA VAL A 187 -5.59 7.67 -12.36
C VAL A 187 -4.79 8.96 -12.26
N LYS A 188 -5.03 9.82 -11.26
CA LYS A 188 -4.23 11.04 -11.05
C LYS A 188 -2.75 10.73 -10.82
N LYS A 189 -2.46 9.76 -9.94
CA LYS A 189 -1.07 9.31 -9.69
C LYS A 189 -0.40 8.73 -10.93
N PHE A 190 -1.16 8.01 -11.75
CA PHE A 190 -0.66 7.49 -13.03
C PHE A 190 -0.45 8.62 -14.05
N GLN A 191 -1.33 9.62 -14.10
CA GLN A 191 -1.18 10.82 -14.92
C GLN A 191 0.07 11.62 -14.57
N ASP A 192 0.47 11.66 -13.30
CA ASP A 192 1.73 12.31 -12.90
C ASP A 192 2.97 11.57 -13.44
N GLU A 193 2.90 10.24 -13.59
CA GLU A 193 3.95 9.46 -14.28
C GLU A 193 3.89 9.66 -15.80
N ILE A 194 2.71 9.80 -16.41
CA ILE A 194 2.57 10.17 -17.84
C ILE A 194 3.18 11.54 -18.11
N GLU A 195 2.82 12.54 -17.31
CA GLU A 195 3.36 13.89 -17.40
C GLU A 195 4.88 13.87 -17.21
N GLY A 196 5.37 13.04 -16.28
CA GLY A 196 6.78 12.75 -16.07
C GLY A 196 7.49 12.09 -17.25
N MET A 197 6.81 11.49 -18.24
CA MET A 197 7.50 10.94 -19.42
C MET A 197 8.26 12.01 -20.20
N CYS A 198 7.89 13.29 -20.10
CA CYS A 198 8.62 14.37 -20.77
C CYS A 198 10.04 14.58 -20.24
N THR A 199 10.36 14.10 -19.02
CA THR A 199 11.73 14.13 -18.46
C THR A 199 12.59 12.98 -19.01
N CYS A 200 11.97 11.98 -19.63
CA CYS A 200 12.65 10.83 -20.25
C CYS A 200 13.05 11.18 -21.69
N PHE A 201 14.18 11.87 -21.86
CA PHE A 201 14.56 12.46 -23.15
C PHE A 201 15.22 11.47 -24.13
N SER A 202 15.55 10.24 -23.71
CA SER A 202 16.10 9.22 -24.60
C SER A 202 15.70 7.82 -24.16
N VAL A 203 15.20 7.01 -25.10
CA VAL A 203 15.00 5.57 -24.95
C VAL A 203 15.88 4.87 -25.98
N ARG A 204 16.81 4.03 -25.54
CA ARG A 204 17.76 3.34 -26.42
C ARG A 204 17.73 1.83 -26.16
N PRO A 205 17.54 0.99 -27.19
CA PRO A 205 17.74 -0.44 -27.04
C PRO A 205 19.23 -0.73 -26.79
N MET A 206 19.53 -1.53 -25.77
CA MET A 206 20.89 -1.90 -25.41
C MET A 206 21.21 -3.34 -25.82
N ASN A 207 20.28 -4.26 -25.58
CA ASN A 207 20.46 -5.67 -25.90
C ASN A 207 19.14 -6.33 -26.28
N ILE A 208 19.19 -7.32 -27.16
CA ILE A 208 18.06 -8.17 -27.54
C ILE A 208 18.52 -9.62 -27.37
N ASN A 209 18.06 -10.26 -26.30
CA ASN A 209 18.32 -11.65 -25.97
C ASN A 209 17.05 -12.48 -26.22
N GLY A 210 16.85 -12.88 -27.48
CA GLY A 210 15.66 -13.66 -27.86
C GLY A 210 14.38 -12.83 -27.74
N SER A 211 13.46 -13.23 -26.86
CA SER A 211 12.21 -12.50 -26.60
C SER A 211 12.38 -11.32 -25.64
N VAL A 212 13.54 -11.19 -24.99
CA VAL A 212 13.80 -10.14 -23.99
C VAL A 212 14.65 -9.03 -24.60
N SER A 213 14.13 -7.81 -24.55
CA SER A 213 14.81 -6.60 -24.97
C SER A 213 15.07 -5.70 -23.77
N THR A 214 16.32 -5.26 -23.61
CA THR A 214 16.72 -4.31 -22.56
C THR A 214 16.87 -2.93 -23.17
N PHE A 215 16.25 -1.93 -22.54
CA PHE A 215 16.30 -0.52 -22.91
C PHE A 215 16.94 0.30 -21.80
N ILE A 216 17.66 1.34 -22.20
CA ILE A 216 18.14 2.39 -21.29
C ILE A 216 17.28 3.64 -21.53
N VAL A 217 16.62 4.09 -20.47
CA VAL A 217 15.82 5.32 -20.44
C VAL A 217 16.60 6.38 -19.68
N LYS A 218 16.97 7.48 -20.34
CA LYS A 218 17.66 8.60 -19.71
C LYS A 218 16.66 9.58 -19.13
N GLU A 219 16.68 9.78 -17.82
CA GLU A 219 15.93 10.81 -17.11
C GLU A 219 16.90 11.69 -16.32
N GLU A 220 16.97 12.96 -16.70
CA GLU A 220 17.92 13.94 -16.16
C GLU A 220 19.38 13.43 -16.11
N THR A 221 19.85 13.07 -14.92
CA THR A 221 21.22 12.62 -14.63
C THR A 221 21.33 11.10 -14.46
N TRP A 222 20.21 10.37 -14.53
CA TRP A 222 20.14 8.94 -14.26
C TRP A 222 19.78 8.16 -15.53
N ASP A 223 20.44 7.02 -15.70
CA ASP A 223 20.11 6.04 -16.72
C ASP A 223 19.33 4.91 -16.04
N TYR A 224 18.10 4.65 -16.50
CA TYR A 224 17.24 3.60 -15.98
C TYR A 224 17.17 2.42 -16.94
N GLU A 225 17.50 1.23 -16.46
CA GLU A 225 17.32 -0.02 -17.19
C GLU A 225 15.86 -0.50 -17.13
N VAL A 226 15.29 -0.78 -18.30
CA VAL A 226 13.95 -1.33 -18.47
C VAL A 226 14.01 -2.56 -19.35
N MET A 227 13.58 -3.70 -18.81
CA MET A 227 13.46 -4.94 -19.56
C MET A 227 12.03 -5.11 -20.07
N TYR A 228 11.91 -5.53 -21.33
CA TYR A 228 10.65 -5.94 -21.94
C TYR A 228 10.76 -7.37 -22.47
N ASN A 229 9.91 -8.27 -22.02
CA ASN A 229 9.77 -9.63 -22.54
C ASN A 229 8.53 -9.70 -23.43
N ALA A 230 8.75 -9.85 -24.73
CA ALA A 230 7.69 -9.89 -25.74
C ALA A 230 6.79 -11.13 -25.64
N SER A 231 7.28 -12.24 -25.06
CA SER A 231 6.49 -13.47 -24.92
C SER A 231 5.40 -13.34 -23.86
N ASP A 232 5.72 -12.65 -22.76
CA ASP A 232 4.82 -12.49 -21.60
C ASP A 232 4.21 -11.09 -21.52
N ALA A 233 4.55 -10.20 -22.46
CA ALA A 233 4.29 -8.77 -22.41
C ALA A 233 4.72 -8.13 -21.08
N GLU A 234 5.80 -8.64 -20.48
CA GLU A 234 6.29 -8.22 -19.17
C GLU A 234 7.24 -7.02 -19.33
N VAL A 235 7.00 -5.96 -18.58
CA VAL A 235 7.82 -4.74 -18.50
C VAL A 235 8.33 -4.57 -17.07
N VAL A 236 9.63 -4.64 -16.87
CA VAL A 236 10.27 -4.47 -15.56
C VAL A 236 11.25 -3.29 -15.64
N CYS A 237 11.00 -2.26 -14.85
CA CYS A 237 11.92 -1.13 -14.70
C CYS A 237 12.75 -1.31 -13.42
N GLU A 238 14.05 -1.07 -13.48
CA GLU A 238 14.93 -1.15 -12.33
C GLU A 238 14.55 -0.14 -11.23
N CYS A 239 13.76 0.91 -11.51
CA CYS A 239 13.28 1.82 -10.47
C CYS A 239 12.30 1.15 -9.48
N GLY A 240 11.69 0.01 -9.85
CA GLY A 240 10.81 -0.79 -8.98
C GLY A 240 9.45 -0.15 -8.66
N LEU A 241 9.09 0.98 -9.30
CA LEU A 241 7.89 1.75 -8.92
C LEU A 241 6.62 0.91 -8.92
N PHE A 242 6.47 -0.04 -9.85
CA PHE A 242 5.29 -0.90 -9.88
C PHE A 242 5.12 -1.71 -8.59
N ASN A 243 6.20 -2.27 -8.05
CA ASN A 243 6.12 -2.99 -6.77
C ASN A 243 5.89 -2.03 -5.59
N PHE A 244 6.48 -0.83 -5.64
CA PHE A 244 6.26 0.17 -4.59
C PHE A 244 4.87 0.81 -4.60
N LYS A 245 4.23 1.00 -5.76
CA LYS A 245 3.01 1.81 -5.93
C LYS A 245 1.84 1.07 -6.57
N GLY A 246 2.09 0.02 -7.33
CA GLY A 246 1.08 -0.77 -8.03
C GLY A 246 0.62 -0.18 -9.37
N TYR A 247 1.38 0.74 -9.96
CA TYR A 247 1.21 1.25 -11.32
C TYR A 247 2.59 1.52 -11.95
N LEU A 248 2.66 1.48 -13.28
CA LEU A 248 3.91 1.61 -14.02
C LEU A 248 4.51 3.02 -13.90
N CYS A 249 5.85 3.09 -13.87
CA CYS A 249 6.59 4.35 -13.88
C CYS A 249 6.67 4.94 -15.28
N ARG A 250 6.99 6.24 -15.33
CA ARG A 250 7.36 6.95 -16.56
C ARG A 250 8.38 6.20 -17.43
N HIS A 251 9.38 5.53 -16.86
CA HIS A 251 10.40 4.80 -17.64
C HIS A 251 9.79 3.60 -18.38
N ALA A 252 8.99 2.81 -17.67
CA ALA A 252 8.27 1.68 -18.25
C ALA A 252 7.28 2.17 -19.32
N LEU A 253 6.58 3.28 -19.06
CA LEU A 253 5.67 3.90 -20.03
C LEU A 253 6.39 4.43 -21.27
N SER A 254 7.57 5.04 -21.12
CA SER A 254 8.42 5.48 -22.23
C SER A 254 8.87 4.31 -23.10
N VAL A 255 9.16 3.14 -22.52
CA VAL A 255 9.45 1.93 -23.30
C VAL A 255 8.21 1.40 -23.99
N ILE A 256 7.07 1.32 -23.31
CA ILE A 256 5.77 0.90 -23.88
C ILE A 256 5.40 1.76 -25.10
N ASP A 257 5.55 3.08 -24.99
CA ASP A 257 5.34 4.01 -26.09
C ASP A 257 6.35 3.79 -27.22
N HIS A 258 7.64 3.64 -26.89
CA HIS A 258 8.69 3.40 -27.87
C HIS A 258 8.49 2.13 -28.70
N ILE A 259 7.99 1.05 -28.09
CA ILE A 259 7.70 -0.21 -28.79
C ILE A 259 6.32 -0.22 -29.47
N GLY A 260 5.50 0.83 -29.28
CA GLY A 260 4.18 0.96 -29.90
C GLY A 260 3.08 0.12 -29.25
N LEU A 261 3.21 -0.22 -27.96
CA LEU A 261 2.12 -0.85 -27.21
C LEU A 261 1.09 0.21 -26.79
N GLU A 262 -0.11 0.11 -27.32
CA GLU A 262 -1.19 1.06 -27.01
C GLU A 262 -1.81 0.84 -25.63
N GLU A 263 -1.85 -0.40 -25.16
CA GLU A 263 -2.49 -0.80 -23.90
C GLU A 263 -1.48 -1.28 -22.86
N ILE A 264 -1.78 -1.01 -21.58
CA ILE A 264 -1.06 -1.61 -20.46
C ILE A 264 -1.41 -3.09 -20.40
N PRO A 265 -0.40 -3.98 -20.34
CA PRO A 265 -0.62 -5.42 -20.19
C PRO A 265 -1.45 -5.76 -18.94
N PRO A 266 -2.40 -6.71 -19.01
CA PRO A 266 -3.36 -6.99 -17.93
C PRO A 266 -2.74 -7.29 -16.57
N GLN A 267 -1.53 -7.85 -16.51
CA GLN A 267 -0.82 -8.16 -15.27
C GLN A 267 -0.46 -6.90 -14.44
N TYR A 268 -0.37 -5.73 -15.09
CA TYR A 268 -0.15 -4.45 -14.41
C TYR A 268 -1.46 -3.73 -14.06
N VAL A 269 -2.62 -4.30 -14.43
CA VAL A 269 -3.96 -3.79 -14.12
C VAL A 269 -4.50 -4.43 -12.84
N LEU A 270 -4.19 -3.83 -11.70
CA LEU A 270 -4.47 -4.42 -10.39
C LEU A 270 -5.92 -4.29 -9.96
N ALA A 271 -6.51 -5.40 -9.52
CA ALA A 271 -7.84 -5.46 -8.94
C ALA A 271 -8.02 -4.55 -7.71
N ARG A 272 -6.93 -4.20 -7.00
CA ARG A 272 -6.93 -3.26 -5.86
C ARG A 272 -7.29 -1.82 -6.26
N TRP A 273 -7.00 -1.42 -7.48
CA TRP A 273 -7.19 -0.05 -7.95
C TRP A 273 -8.45 0.14 -8.80
N ARG A 274 -9.09 -0.96 -9.19
CA ARG A 274 -10.28 -0.97 -10.03
C ARG A 274 -11.52 -0.40 -9.32
N LYS A 275 -12.28 0.45 -10.01
CA LYS A 275 -13.53 1.05 -9.50
C LYS A 275 -14.78 0.21 -9.73
N ASP A 276 -14.70 -0.75 -10.65
CA ASP A 276 -15.78 -1.66 -11.00
C ASP A 276 -15.83 -2.91 -10.09
N ILE A 277 -14.82 -3.07 -9.22
CA ILE A 277 -14.79 -4.11 -8.20
C ILE A 277 -15.39 -3.56 -6.90
N LYS A 278 -16.57 -4.06 -6.53
CA LYS A 278 -17.20 -3.72 -5.25
C LYS A 278 -16.42 -4.37 -4.10
N ARG A 279 -15.60 -3.58 -3.41
CA ARG A 279 -14.95 -4.00 -2.17
C ARG A 279 -15.96 -3.91 -1.04
N SER A 280 -16.55 -5.04 -0.67
CA SER A 280 -17.17 -5.09 0.64
C SER A 280 -16.04 -5.28 1.66
N TYR A 281 -15.67 -4.19 2.36
CA TYR A 281 -14.98 -4.29 3.65
C TYR A 281 -15.98 -4.79 4.69
N SER A 282 -16.58 -5.94 4.40
CA SER A 282 -17.13 -6.77 5.45
C SER A 282 -15.95 -7.17 6.29
N PHE A 283 -15.77 -6.51 7.44
CA PHE A 283 -15.22 -7.16 8.61
C PHE A 283 -16.15 -8.34 8.94
N ASN A 284 -16.05 -9.41 8.16
CA ASN A 284 -16.29 -10.72 8.72
C ASN A 284 -15.11 -10.93 9.63
N TYR A 285 -15.28 -10.63 10.92
CA TYR A 285 -14.57 -11.40 11.92
C TYR A 285 -14.89 -12.84 11.57
N GLY A 286 -13.94 -13.48 10.89
CA GLY A 286 -13.97 -14.91 10.70
C GLY A 286 -14.25 -15.49 12.08
N TRP A 287 -15.19 -16.43 12.11
CA TRP A 287 -15.38 -17.33 13.22
C TRP A 287 -14.05 -18.05 13.48
N ASN A 288 -13.16 -17.40 14.22
CA ASN A 288 -12.10 -18.04 14.95
C ASN A 288 -12.67 -18.09 16.36
N GLY A 289 -12.86 -19.29 16.91
CA GLY A 289 -13.56 -19.55 18.19
C GLY A 289 -12.96 -18.89 19.44
N ILE A 290 -12.13 -17.87 19.29
CA ILE A 290 -11.53 -17.05 20.33
C ILE A 290 -12.53 -15.93 20.67
N GLY A 291 -13.51 -16.21 21.54
CA GLY A 291 -14.34 -15.14 22.11
C GLY A 291 -15.81 -15.45 22.36
N ILE A 292 -16.26 -16.69 22.23
CA ILE A 292 -17.68 -17.05 22.42
C ILE A 292 -18.17 -16.72 23.84
N ASN A 293 -17.30 -16.53 24.84
CA ASN A 293 -17.71 -16.31 26.23
C ASN A 293 -17.93 -14.84 26.64
N ASN A 294 -17.64 -13.84 25.79
CA ASN A 294 -17.86 -12.43 26.14
C ASN A 294 -19.17 -11.90 25.52
N SER A 295 -20.08 -11.39 26.35
CA SER A 295 -21.37 -10.84 25.93
C SER A 295 -21.24 -9.62 25.00
N VAL A 296 -20.19 -8.80 25.20
CA VAL A 296 -19.95 -7.59 24.40
C VAL A 296 -19.61 -7.95 22.95
N HIS A 297 -18.79 -8.99 22.73
CA HIS A 297 -18.45 -9.46 21.39
C HIS A 297 -19.65 -10.08 20.67
N ARG A 298 -20.55 -10.76 21.39
CA ARG A 298 -21.80 -11.29 20.79
C ARG A 298 -22.70 -10.15 20.30
N TYR A 299 -22.86 -9.11 21.12
CA TYR A 299 -23.65 -7.93 20.77
C TYR A 299 -23.08 -7.21 19.54
N ASP A 300 -21.80 -6.85 19.57
CA ASP A 300 -21.15 -6.10 18.48
C ASP A 300 -21.22 -6.86 17.14
N ASN A 301 -21.01 -8.18 17.16
CA ASN A 301 -21.13 -9.02 15.97
C ASN A 301 -22.56 -9.06 15.42
N LEU A 302 -23.57 -9.27 16.27
CA LEU A 302 -24.97 -9.29 15.84
C LEU A 302 -25.39 -7.93 15.28
N TYR A 303 -25.03 -6.85 15.96
CA TYR A 303 -25.31 -5.48 15.53
C TYR A 303 -24.74 -5.21 14.13
N LYS A 304 -23.46 -5.54 13.89
CA LYS A 304 -22.81 -5.36 12.59
C LYS A 304 -23.46 -6.17 11.46
N CYS A 305 -23.91 -7.40 11.74
CA CYS A 305 -24.66 -8.21 10.77
C CYS A 305 -26.01 -7.56 10.42
N VAL A 306 -26.72 -7.02 11.41
CA VAL A 306 -28.01 -6.33 11.19
C VAL A 306 -27.80 -5.03 10.43
N VAL A 307 -26.74 -4.26 10.69
CA VAL A 307 -26.42 -3.03 9.94
C VAL A 307 -26.32 -3.31 8.43
N LYS A 308 -25.73 -4.44 7.99
CA LYS A 308 -25.70 -4.81 6.56
C LYS A 308 -27.10 -4.99 5.97
N VAL A 309 -28.00 -5.61 6.73
CA VAL A 309 -29.40 -5.80 6.32
C VAL A 309 -30.11 -4.45 6.22
N VAL A 310 -29.81 -3.50 7.11
CA VAL A 310 -30.33 -2.13 7.05
C VAL A 310 -29.81 -1.40 5.80
N GLU A 311 -28.51 -1.50 5.50
CA GLU A 311 -27.89 -0.86 4.33
C GLU A 311 -28.44 -1.39 2.99
N GLU A 312 -28.72 -2.68 2.89
CA GLU A 312 -29.39 -3.25 1.70
C GLU A 312 -30.89 -2.94 1.70
N GLY A 313 -31.54 -2.98 2.86
CA GLY A 313 -32.98 -2.72 3.02
C GLY A 313 -33.38 -1.29 2.65
N ARG A 314 -32.54 -0.28 2.92
CA ARG A 314 -32.86 1.13 2.65
C ARG A 314 -32.86 1.53 1.17
N LYS A 315 -32.37 0.66 0.28
CA LYS A 315 -32.16 0.99 -1.14
C LYS A 315 -33.45 1.13 -1.95
N SER A 316 -34.52 0.47 -1.54
CA SER A 316 -35.83 0.59 -2.19
C SER A 316 -36.96 0.26 -1.21
N ARG A 317 -38.18 0.71 -1.55
CA ARG A 317 -39.36 0.43 -0.73
C ARG A 317 -39.66 -1.07 -0.61
N ASP A 318 -39.32 -1.85 -1.64
CA ASP A 318 -39.52 -3.29 -1.67
C ASP A 318 -38.45 -4.02 -0.84
N CYS A 319 -37.18 -3.61 -0.94
CA CYS A 319 -36.10 -4.13 -0.10
C CYS A 319 -36.34 -3.82 1.38
N TYR A 320 -36.89 -2.64 1.69
CA TYR A 320 -37.23 -2.25 3.06
C TYR A 320 -38.30 -3.16 3.68
N LYS A 321 -39.40 -3.42 2.95
CA LYS A 321 -40.47 -4.31 3.40
C LYS A 321 -39.96 -5.75 3.58
N TYR A 322 -39.13 -6.23 2.65
CA TYR A 322 -38.54 -7.55 2.72
C TYR A 322 -37.61 -7.69 3.93
N ALA A 323 -36.72 -6.71 4.14
CA ALA A 323 -35.80 -6.68 5.27
C ALA A 323 -36.53 -6.67 6.62
N LEU A 324 -37.59 -5.86 6.76
CA LEU A 324 -38.40 -5.84 7.98
C LEU A 324 -39.04 -7.20 8.28
N LYS A 325 -39.64 -7.83 7.27
CA LYS A 325 -40.25 -9.15 7.45
C LYS A 325 -39.22 -10.21 7.83
N ALA A 326 -38.05 -10.21 7.17
CA ALA A 326 -36.98 -11.16 7.47
C ALA A 326 -36.39 -10.95 8.88
N LEU A 327 -36.23 -9.71 9.33
CA LEU A 327 -35.75 -9.41 10.69
C LEU A 327 -36.74 -9.89 11.76
N ASP A 328 -38.05 -9.75 11.52
CA ASP A 328 -39.09 -10.25 12.42
C ASP A 328 -39.08 -11.80 12.50
N GLU A 329 -38.93 -12.48 11.36
CA GLU A 329 -38.78 -13.94 11.31
C GLU A 329 -37.55 -14.43 12.06
N ILE A 330 -36.42 -13.72 11.95
CA ILE A 330 -35.19 -14.03 12.69
C ILE A 330 -35.41 -13.82 14.19
N LEU A 331 -36.01 -12.71 14.61
CA LEU A 331 -36.30 -12.41 16.01
C LEU A 331 -37.17 -13.49 16.65
N ASN A 332 -38.21 -13.93 15.93
CA ASN A 332 -39.10 -14.99 16.40
C ASN A 332 -38.36 -16.34 16.56
N LYS A 333 -37.50 -16.72 15.60
CA LYS A 333 -36.69 -17.95 15.71
C LYS A 333 -35.71 -17.92 16.88
N VAL A 334 -35.08 -16.77 17.15
CA VAL A 334 -34.14 -16.62 18.28
C VAL A 334 -34.84 -16.79 19.61
N ARG A 335 -36.02 -16.16 19.80
CA ARG A 335 -36.82 -16.30 21.02
C ARG A 335 -37.24 -17.74 21.31
N ILE A 336 -37.69 -18.47 20.29
CA ILE A 336 -38.11 -19.87 20.42
C ILE A 336 -36.93 -20.74 20.88
N GLN A 337 -35.70 -20.44 20.45
CA GLN A 337 -34.53 -21.23 20.80
C GLN A 337 -34.05 -21.04 22.25
N GLU A 338 -34.42 -19.92 22.90
CA GLU A 338 -34.22 -19.73 24.35
C GLU A 338 -35.21 -20.60 25.16
N ASP A 339 -36.46 -20.69 24.72
CA ASP A 339 -37.51 -21.47 25.41
C ASP A 339 -37.26 -22.99 25.38
N TYR A 340 -36.67 -23.54 24.31
CA TYR A 340 -36.27 -24.95 24.25
C TYR A 340 -35.12 -25.30 25.20
N ARG A 341 -34.22 -24.34 25.51
CA ARG A 341 -33.12 -24.54 26.47
C ARG A 341 -33.58 -24.42 27.92
N ALA A 342 -34.57 -23.57 28.21
CA ALA A 342 -35.15 -23.43 29.54
C ALA A 342 -36.02 -24.62 29.96
N ASN A 343 -36.63 -25.34 29.00
CA ASN A 343 -37.46 -26.53 29.26
C ASN A 343 -36.71 -27.87 29.17
N SER A 344 -35.39 -27.85 28.93
CA SER A 344 -34.53 -29.05 28.80
C SER A 344 -33.43 -29.15 29.87
N MET A 345 -33.40 -28.20 30.82
CA MET A 345 -32.70 -28.31 32.12
C MET A 345 -33.75 -28.57 33.20
#